data_AF-A0A2V7CH75-F1
#
_entry.id   AF-A0A2V7CH75-F1
#
_cell.length_a   1.000
_cell.length_b   1.000
_cell.length_c   1.000
_cell.angle_alpha   90.00
_cell.angle_beta   90.00
_cell.angle_gamma   90.00
#
_symmetry.space_group_name_H-M   'P 1'
#
loop_
_entity.id
_entity.type
_entity.pdbx_description
1 polymer ?
#
loop_
_entity_poly.entity_id
_entity_poly.type
_entity_poly.pdbx_seq_one_letter_code
_entity_poly.pdbx_strand_id
1 'polypeptide(L)'
;MSAIVGYFRAQIAEIERDDALRWYGAAMAFLHVVTYLFWVDQRIAAFVHAQAEPICWPLVPDCEVLRRLSPAGVTLLLRAYFALAIGAGLLFASRRLVPWAYVGLVLVNVLKLAIMLLDYRLRMNQHYMGFFASFAYLFVPGKRDGLRVLVTLFYFWAGSLKLNWEWISGAGLYRPMWPFSGVGVVAACVYVIVLELGVAWGLLAKRAWIFWAAFAQFLLFHALSWQVVGFFYPLLMFAILAIFPLSRLVAPREPPDGLLVLLWRGRARRSVYAIAALFSMLQLVPYGFPGDRTLTGEGRLYALHMFDARPTCAGWAELRHADGTTTRRELKLRLDTRIACDPIVYFNRARNLCRQRDAGLVAFQDLDLFLTARRTSDEEMKRVIATTGFCARGDRYDPFRHNAWILTE
;
A
#
# COMPACT_ATOMS: atom_id res chain seq x y z
N MET A 1 -25.08 0.22 -22.51
CA MET A 1 -24.25 -1.00 -22.65
C MET A 1 -23.21 -0.91 -23.78
N SER A 2 -23.56 -0.48 -25.00
CA SER A 2 -22.61 -0.40 -26.14
C SER A 2 -21.32 0.41 -25.85
N ALA A 3 -21.43 1.60 -25.24
CA ALA A 3 -20.27 2.45 -24.92
C ALA A 3 -19.28 1.79 -23.93
N ILE A 4 -19.78 1.08 -22.92
CA ILE A 4 -18.96 0.38 -21.92
C ILE A 4 -18.19 -0.77 -22.59
N VAL A 5 -18.87 -1.56 -23.42
CA VAL A 5 -18.23 -2.65 -24.17
C VAL A 5 -17.18 -2.09 -25.14
N GLY A 6 -17.50 -0.99 -25.84
CA GLY A 6 -16.55 -0.29 -26.71
C GLY A 6 -15.31 0.20 -25.96
N TYR A 7 -15.48 0.74 -24.76
CA TYR A 7 -14.38 1.18 -23.91
C TYR A 7 -13.40 0.05 -23.60
N PHE A 8 -13.90 -1.08 -23.09
CA PHE A 8 -13.06 -2.23 -22.74
C PHE A 8 -12.39 -2.85 -23.96
N ARG A 9 -13.09 -2.94 -25.11
CA ARG A 9 -12.47 -3.37 -26.37
C ARG A 9 -11.31 -2.47 -26.78
N ALA A 10 -11.43 -1.16 -26.59
CA ALA A 10 -10.34 -0.23 -26.85
C ALA A 10 -9.15 -0.42 -25.89
N GLN A 11 -9.40 -0.69 -24.60
CA GLN A 11 -8.34 -0.99 -23.63
C GLN A 11 -7.56 -2.25 -24.01
N ILE A 12 -8.26 -3.31 -24.42
CA ILE A 12 -7.66 -4.58 -24.84
C ILE A 12 -6.88 -4.40 -26.15
N ALA A 13 -7.45 -3.69 -27.13
CA ALA A 13 -6.80 -3.44 -28.41
C ALA A 13 -5.52 -2.59 -28.27
N GLU A 14 -5.47 -1.66 -27.30
CA GLU A 14 -4.26 -0.91 -26.98
C GLU A 14 -3.12 -1.83 -26.52
N ILE A 15 -3.42 -2.83 -25.68
CA ILE A 15 -2.44 -3.81 -25.19
C ILE A 15 -2.04 -4.79 -26.30
N GLU A 16 -2.99 -5.26 -27.10
CA GLU A 16 -2.74 -6.23 -28.17
C GLU A 16 -1.78 -5.69 -29.25
N ARG A 17 -1.87 -4.38 -29.54
CA ARG A 17 -1.07 -3.71 -30.57
C ARG A 17 0.31 -3.24 -30.09
N ASP A 18 0.56 -3.20 -28.78
CA ASP A 18 1.82 -2.72 -28.19
C ASP A 18 2.51 -3.86 -27.41
N ASP A 19 3.60 -4.38 -27.97
CA ASP A 19 4.35 -5.46 -27.32
C ASP A 19 4.95 -5.05 -25.97
N ALA A 20 5.28 -3.77 -25.77
CA ALA A 20 5.78 -3.27 -24.48
C ALA A 20 4.68 -3.43 -23.42
N LEU A 21 3.45 -3.07 -23.76
CA LEU A 21 2.30 -3.23 -22.86
C LEU A 21 1.95 -4.69 -22.63
N ARG A 22 2.05 -5.54 -23.65
CA ARG A 22 1.82 -6.98 -23.51
C ARG A 22 2.81 -7.63 -22.53
N TRP A 23 4.11 -7.36 -22.67
CA TRP A 23 5.12 -7.85 -21.72
C TRP A 23 4.98 -7.20 -20.34
N TYR A 24 4.59 -5.94 -20.27
CA TYR A 24 4.27 -5.30 -19.00
C TYR A 24 3.07 -5.96 -18.32
N GLY A 25 2.06 -6.42 -19.08
CA GLY A 25 0.95 -7.24 -18.56
C GLY A 25 1.42 -8.52 -17.88
N ALA A 26 2.44 -9.20 -18.45
CA ALA A 26 3.07 -10.34 -17.81
C ALA A 26 3.80 -9.95 -16.51
N ALA A 27 4.49 -8.81 -16.48
CA ALA A 27 5.10 -8.26 -15.25
C ALA A 27 4.05 -7.92 -14.18
N MET A 28 2.89 -7.39 -14.58
CA MET A 28 1.77 -7.13 -13.67
C MET A 28 1.16 -8.42 -13.11
N ALA A 29 1.07 -9.49 -13.91
CA ALA A 29 0.69 -10.81 -13.42
C ALA A 29 1.74 -11.38 -12.44
N PHE A 30 3.03 -11.18 -12.72
CA PHE A 30 4.12 -11.55 -11.81
C PHE A 30 4.01 -10.84 -10.44
N LEU A 31 3.54 -9.60 -10.36
CA LEU A 31 3.27 -8.93 -9.07
C LEU A 31 2.33 -9.72 -8.17
N HIS A 32 1.36 -10.44 -8.75
CA HIS A 32 0.44 -11.28 -8.01
C HIS A 32 1.09 -12.57 -7.51
N VAL A 33 2.03 -13.13 -8.27
CA VAL A 33 2.90 -14.23 -7.83
C VAL A 33 3.73 -13.80 -6.63
N VAL A 34 4.39 -12.64 -6.70
CA VAL A 34 5.17 -12.10 -5.58
C VAL A 34 4.26 -11.80 -4.37
N THR A 35 3.06 -11.26 -4.60
CA THR A 35 2.06 -11.02 -3.54
C THR A 35 1.68 -12.33 -2.84
N TYR A 36 1.47 -13.42 -3.58
CA TYR A 36 1.20 -14.74 -2.98
C TYR A 36 2.37 -15.21 -2.11
N LEU A 37 3.61 -15.13 -2.61
CA LEU A 37 4.78 -15.54 -1.84
C LEU A 37 4.92 -14.74 -0.54
N PHE A 38 4.68 -13.44 -0.60
CA PHE A 38 4.61 -12.58 0.59
C PHE A 38 3.52 -13.01 1.56
N TRP A 39 2.31 -13.32 1.07
CA TRP A 39 1.23 -13.79 1.92
C TRP A 39 1.48 -15.16 2.57
N VAL A 40 2.22 -16.03 1.89
CA VAL A 40 2.68 -17.31 2.48
C VAL A 40 3.71 -17.03 3.58
N ASP A 41 4.71 -16.19 3.31
CA ASP A 41 5.73 -15.78 4.28
C ASP A 41 5.11 -15.16 5.55
N GLN A 42 4.11 -14.29 5.37
CA GLN A 42 3.34 -13.66 6.44
C GLN A 42 2.28 -14.55 7.08
N ARG A 43 2.14 -15.82 6.62
CA ARG A 43 1.21 -16.82 7.16
C ARG A 43 -0.24 -16.31 7.27
N ILE A 44 -0.73 -15.61 6.25
CA ILE A 44 -2.04 -14.91 6.35
C ILE A 44 -3.22 -15.84 6.62
N ALA A 45 -3.10 -17.12 6.26
CA ALA A 45 -4.10 -18.15 6.56
C ALA A 45 -4.34 -18.32 8.08
N ALA A 46 -3.38 -17.96 8.93
CA ALA A 46 -3.50 -18.01 10.38
C ALA A 46 -4.38 -16.90 10.96
N PHE A 47 -4.75 -15.87 10.18
CA PHE A 47 -5.49 -14.73 10.71
C PHE A 47 -6.63 -14.20 9.83
N VAL A 48 -6.79 -14.72 8.61
CA VAL A 48 -7.89 -14.35 7.69
C VAL A 48 -9.09 -15.32 7.78
N HIS A 49 -8.93 -16.48 8.42
CA HIS A 49 -9.98 -17.50 8.52
C HIS A 49 -11.15 -17.08 9.43
N ALA A 50 -12.26 -17.85 9.35
CA ALA A 50 -13.55 -17.56 10.00
C ALA A 50 -13.50 -17.41 11.55
N GLN A 51 -12.53 -18.06 12.20
CA GLN A 51 -12.41 -18.06 13.67
C GLN A 51 -11.33 -17.12 14.19
N ALA A 52 -10.57 -16.47 13.30
CA ALA A 52 -9.53 -15.54 13.71
C ALA A 52 -10.12 -14.21 14.22
N GLU A 53 -9.43 -13.56 15.15
CA GLU A 53 -9.76 -12.20 15.60
C GLU A 53 -9.78 -11.24 14.39
N PRO A 54 -10.93 -10.62 14.07
CA PRO A 54 -11.06 -9.77 12.90
C PRO A 54 -10.53 -8.36 13.16
N ILE A 55 -9.60 -7.90 12.33
CA ILE A 55 -9.21 -6.49 12.27
C ILE A 55 -9.78 -5.95 10.96
N CYS A 56 -10.85 -5.17 11.03
CA CYS A 56 -11.61 -4.75 9.88
C CYS A 56 -11.15 -3.40 9.33
N TRP A 57 -11.27 -3.24 8.01
CA TRP A 57 -11.06 -1.97 7.35
C TRP A 57 -12.16 -0.97 7.73
N PRO A 58 -11.88 0.34 7.74
CA PRO A 58 -12.92 1.35 7.97
C PRO A 58 -14.09 1.26 6.99
N LEU A 59 -13.78 0.93 5.73
CA LEU A 59 -14.76 0.81 4.65
C LEU A 59 -15.56 -0.50 4.71
N VAL A 60 -15.11 -1.48 5.50
CA VAL A 60 -15.78 -2.78 5.68
C VAL A 60 -15.78 -3.12 7.18
N PRO A 61 -16.52 -2.36 8.00
CA PRO A 61 -16.40 -2.42 9.46
C PRO A 61 -16.87 -3.73 10.08
N ASP A 62 -17.62 -4.55 9.35
CA ASP A 62 -18.13 -5.87 9.78
C ASP A 62 -17.55 -7.00 8.92
N CYS A 63 -16.24 -6.92 8.66
CA CYS A 63 -15.50 -7.88 7.84
C CYS A 63 -15.58 -9.32 8.37
N GLU A 64 -15.90 -9.53 9.65
CA GLU A 64 -16.10 -10.87 10.22
C GLU A 64 -17.21 -11.67 9.52
N VAL A 65 -18.26 -11.00 9.02
CA VAL A 65 -19.38 -11.66 8.34
C VAL A 65 -18.94 -12.25 6.99
N LEU A 66 -17.88 -11.67 6.39
CA LEU A 66 -17.31 -12.11 5.12
C LEU A 66 -16.36 -13.30 5.29
N ARG A 67 -15.84 -13.53 6.51
CA ARG A 67 -14.88 -14.62 6.79
C ARG A 67 -15.61 -15.92 7.02
N ARG A 68 -15.79 -16.70 5.95
CA ARG A 68 -16.47 -18.01 5.99
C ARG A 68 -15.54 -19.21 5.84
N LEU A 69 -14.30 -18.99 5.40
CA LEU A 69 -13.37 -20.06 5.09
C LEU A 69 -12.61 -20.54 6.33
N SER A 70 -12.40 -21.85 6.42
CA SER A 70 -11.45 -22.47 7.35
C SER A 70 -10.00 -22.13 6.95
N PRO A 71 -9.00 -22.36 7.82
CA PRO A 71 -7.59 -22.16 7.45
C PRO A 71 -7.16 -22.92 6.18
N ALA A 72 -7.66 -24.15 6.01
CA ALA A 72 -7.43 -24.95 4.80
C ALA A 72 -8.12 -24.34 3.57
N GLY A 73 -9.35 -23.84 3.73
CA GLY A 73 -10.08 -23.13 2.68
C GLY A 73 -9.37 -21.85 2.22
N VAL A 74 -8.84 -21.05 3.16
CA VAL A 74 -8.02 -19.88 2.83
C VAL A 74 -6.76 -20.32 2.07
N THR A 75 -6.07 -21.36 2.53
CA THR A 75 -4.87 -21.88 1.85
C THR A 75 -5.16 -22.33 0.41
N LEU A 76 -6.27 -23.03 0.18
CA LEU A 76 -6.71 -23.42 -1.16
C LEU A 76 -7.01 -22.20 -2.04
N LEU A 77 -7.70 -21.19 -1.49
CA LEU A 77 -7.97 -19.93 -2.18
C LEU A 77 -6.68 -19.23 -2.64
N LEU A 78 -5.67 -19.17 -1.77
CA LEU A 78 -4.37 -18.56 -2.10
C LEU A 78 -3.63 -19.31 -3.20
N ARG A 79 -3.70 -20.66 -3.20
CA ARG A 79 -3.12 -21.49 -4.28
C ARG A 79 -3.86 -21.28 -5.60
N ALA A 80 -5.19 -21.19 -5.58
CA ALA A 80 -5.98 -20.89 -6.77
C ALA A 80 -5.65 -19.50 -7.33
N TYR A 81 -5.54 -18.50 -6.45
CA TYR A 81 -5.07 -17.15 -6.80
C TYR A 81 -3.69 -17.17 -7.47
N PHE A 82 -2.74 -17.92 -6.92
CA PHE A 82 -1.40 -18.09 -7.50
C PHE A 82 -1.42 -18.73 -8.89
N ALA A 83 -2.16 -19.84 -9.05
CA ALA A 83 -2.29 -20.53 -10.33
C ALA A 83 -2.93 -19.62 -11.40
N LEU A 84 -3.96 -18.86 -11.01
CA LEU A 84 -4.61 -17.90 -11.90
C LEU A 84 -3.66 -16.76 -12.31
N ALA A 85 -2.82 -16.26 -11.39
CA ALA A 85 -1.81 -15.25 -11.69
C ALA A 85 -0.77 -15.75 -12.71
N ILE A 86 -0.25 -16.98 -12.53
CA ILE A 86 0.66 -17.60 -13.49
C ILE A 86 -0.03 -17.77 -14.85
N GLY A 87 -1.25 -18.31 -14.86
CA GLY A 87 -2.04 -18.49 -16.08
C GLY A 87 -2.23 -17.18 -16.84
N ALA A 88 -2.64 -16.10 -16.15
CA ALA A 88 -2.79 -14.78 -16.76
C ALA A 88 -1.49 -14.25 -17.36
N GLY A 89 -0.36 -14.44 -16.67
CA GLY A 89 0.97 -14.07 -17.17
C GLY A 89 1.38 -14.83 -18.44
N LEU A 90 1.16 -16.14 -18.47
CA LEU A 90 1.45 -16.98 -19.64
C LEU A 90 0.58 -16.61 -20.85
N LEU A 91 -0.69 -16.23 -20.63
CA LEU A 91 -1.58 -15.79 -21.73
C LEU A 91 -1.07 -14.53 -22.44
N PHE A 92 -0.39 -13.61 -21.74
CA PHE A 92 0.24 -12.45 -22.38
C PHE A 92 1.38 -12.82 -23.35
N ALA A 93 1.91 -14.04 -23.32
CA ALA A 93 2.93 -14.48 -24.28
C ALA A 93 2.40 -14.55 -25.73
N SER A 94 1.08 -14.63 -25.93
CA SER A 94 0.45 -14.68 -27.26
C SER A 94 -0.52 -13.51 -27.48
N ARG A 95 -0.35 -12.78 -28.61
CA ARG A 95 -1.23 -11.64 -28.95
C ARG A 95 -2.70 -12.05 -29.05
N ARG A 96 -2.99 -13.23 -29.61
CA ARG A 96 -4.37 -13.76 -29.74
C ARG A 96 -5.07 -14.00 -28.41
N LEU A 97 -4.29 -14.18 -27.33
CA LEU A 97 -4.80 -14.50 -26.00
C LEU A 97 -4.85 -13.27 -25.08
N VAL A 98 -4.45 -12.08 -25.55
CA VAL A 98 -4.49 -10.83 -24.78
C VAL A 98 -5.87 -10.53 -24.17
N PRO A 99 -7.01 -10.75 -24.86
CA PRO A 99 -8.32 -10.54 -24.24
C PRO A 99 -8.53 -11.43 -22.99
N TRP A 100 -8.11 -12.70 -23.06
CA TRP A 100 -8.20 -13.63 -21.93
C TRP A 100 -7.19 -13.31 -20.84
N ALA A 101 -5.98 -12.90 -21.19
CA ALA A 101 -4.97 -12.42 -20.25
C ALA A 101 -5.47 -11.18 -19.48
N TYR A 102 -6.13 -10.26 -20.17
CA TYR A 102 -6.75 -9.08 -19.57
C TYR A 102 -7.84 -9.46 -18.56
N VAL A 103 -8.78 -10.34 -18.94
CA VAL A 103 -9.83 -10.82 -18.04
C VAL A 103 -9.23 -11.55 -16.84
N GLY A 104 -8.23 -12.41 -17.06
CA GLY A 104 -7.50 -13.10 -16.00
C GLY A 104 -6.87 -12.11 -15.03
N LEU A 105 -6.18 -11.08 -15.52
CA LEU A 105 -5.55 -10.06 -14.67
C LEU A 105 -6.59 -9.24 -13.89
N VAL A 106 -7.74 -8.91 -14.48
CA VAL A 106 -8.87 -8.28 -13.76
C VAL A 106 -9.33 -9.20 -12.63
N LEU A 107 -9.59 -10.47 -12.92
CA LEU A 107 -10.06 -11.44 -11.93
C LEU A 107 -9.06 -11.60 -10.76
N VAL A 108 -7.77 -11.69 -11.06
CA VAL A 108 -6.71 -11.77 -10.03
C VAL A 108 -6.67 -10.50 -9.17
N ASN A 109 -6.86 -9.31 -9.75
CA ASN A 109 -6.94 -8.06 -8.98
C ASN A 109 -8.18 -8.00 -8.09
N VAL A 110 -9.35 -8.43 -8.60
CA VAL A 110 -10.58 -8.51 -7.81
C VAL A 110 -10.42 -9.51 -6.66
N LEU A 111 -9.86 -10.69 -6.92
CA LEU A 111 -9.61 -11.70 -5.90
C LEU A 111 -8.62 -11.20 -4.84
N LYS A 112 -7.54 -10.54 -5.25
CA LYS A 112 -6.59 -9.90 -4.32
C LYS A 112 -7.30 -8.88 -3.43
N LEU A 113 -8.11 -7.99 -4.02
CA LEU A 113 -8.86 -6.99 -3.26
C LEU A 113 -9.83 -7.66 -2.29
N ALA A 114 -10.59 -8.67 -2.72
CA ALA A 114 -11.51 -9.41 -1.88
C ALA A 114 -10.79 -10.02 -0.66
N ILE A 115 -9.65 -10.68 -0.86
CA ILE A 115 -8.82 -11.24 0.22
C ILE A 115 -8.34 -10.12 1.16
N MET A 116 -7.86 -9.01 0.62
CA MET A 116 -7.40 -7.88 1.43
C MET A 116 -8.51 -7.27 2.27
N LEU A 117 -9.73 -7.13 1.73
CA LEU A 117 -10.88 -6.58 2.46
C LEU A 117 -11.31 -7.47 3.64
N LEU A 118 -10.90 -8.73 3.68
CA LEU A 118 -11.15 -9.60 4.83
C LEU A 118 -10.40 -9.12 6.08
N ASP A 119 -9.22 -8.51 5.96
CA ASP A 119 -8.39 -8.14 7.11
C ASP A 119 -7.48 -6.92 6.85
N TYR A 120 -7.58 -5.92 7.74
CA TYR A 120 -6.78 -4.70 7.70
C TYR A 120 -5.27 -4.94 7.84
N ARG A 121 -4.85 -6.04 8.49
CA ARG A 121 -3.43 -6.39 8.62
C ARG A 121 -2.75 -6.65 7.28
N LEU A 122 -3.53 -6.87 6.22
CA LEU A 122 -3.02 -6.99 4.86
C LEU A 122 -2.72 -5.62 4.21
N ARG A 123 -2.90 -4.50 4.93
CA ARG A 123 -2.56 -3.17 4.44
C ARG A 123 -1.05 -3.01 4.25
N MET A 124 -0.64 -2.68 3.02
CA MET A 124 0.75 -2.35 2.66
C MET A 124 0.79 -1.33 1.53
N ASN A 125 1.74 -0.38 1.56
CA ASN A 125 1.99 0.55 0.44
C ASN A 125 2.32 -0.18 -0.87
N GLN A 126 2.97 -1.33 -0.76
CA GLN A 126 3.30 -2.22 -1.87
C GLN A 126 2.03 -2.62 -2.61
N HIS A 127 0.98 -3.01 -1.90
CA HIS A 127 -0.30 -3.35 -2.52
C HIS A 127 -0.99 -2.11 -3.10
N TYR A 128 -0.93 -0.96 -2.42
CA TYR A 128 -1.46 0.31 -2.92
C TYR A 128 -0.83 0.70 -4.27
N MET A 129 0.51 0.70 -4.37
CA MET A 129 1.23 0.97 -5.63
C MET A 129 0.87 -0.04 -6.71
N GLY A 130 0.81 -1.33 -6.36
CA GLY A 130 0.39 -2.39 -7.27
C GLY A 130 -1.03 -2.19 -7.81
N PHE A 131 -1.99 -1.80 -6.96
CA PHE A 131 -3.36 -1.52 -7.40
C PHE A 131 -3.44 -0.29 -8.30
N PHE A 132 -2.72 0.80 -8.00
CA PHE A 132 -2.68 1.97 -8.88
C PHE A 132 -2.06 1.65 -10.24
N ALA A 133 -0.96 0.89 -10.27
CA ALA A 133 -0.34 0.44 -11.51
C ALA A 133 -1.28 -0.49 -12.29
N SER A 134 -1.94 -1.45 -11.64
CA SER A 134 -2.95 -2.32 -12.27
C SER A 134 -4.14 -1.52 -12.79
N PHE A 135 -4.61 -0.53 -12.04
CA PHE A 135 -5.72 0.33 -12.43
C PHE A 135 -5.37 1.14 -13.68
N ALA A 136 -4.19 1.78 -13.71
CA ALA A 136 -3.72 2.51 -14.87
C ALA A 136 -3.54 1.58 -16.09
N TYR A 137 -2.94 0.41 -15.88
CA TYR A 137 -2.75 -0.58 -16.94
C TYR A 137 -4.08 -1.11 -17.49
N LEU A 138 -5.04 -1.47 -16.65
CA LEU A 138 -6.31 -2.06 -17.10
C LEU A 138 -7.24 -1.00 -17.67
N PHE A 139 -7.37 0.14 -16.98
CA PHE A 139 -8.50 1.04 -17.19
C PHE A 139 -8.13 2.44 -17.64
N VAL A 140 -6.86 2.84 -17.74
CA VAL A 140 -6.51 4.20 -18.22
C VAL A 140 -6.05 4.14 -19.67
N PRO A 141 -6.61 4.95 -20.59
CA PRO A 141 -6.14 5.04 -21.96
C PRO A 141 -4.76 5.72 -22.04
N GLY A 142 -3.90 5.31 -22.97
CA GLY A 142 -2.53 5.85 -23.06
C GLY A 142 -1.65 5.26 -21.96
N LYS A 143 -1.76 3.94 -21.77
CA LYS A 143 -1.20 3.16 -20.66
C LYS A 143 0.28 3.38 -20.49
N ARG A 144 1.01 3.39 -21.60
CA ARG A 144 2.47 3.53 -21.63
C ARG A 144 2.96 4.83 -21.00
N ASP A 145 2.29 5.94 -21.30
CA ASP A 145 2.63 7.25 -20.73
C ASP A 145 2.07 7.39 -19.31
N GLY A 146 0.82 6.98 -19.11
CA GLY A 146 0.14 7.04 -17.81
C GLY A 146 0.89 6.28 -16.73
N LEU A 147 1.35 5.07 -17.02
CA LEU A 147 2.13 4.24 -16.10
C LEU A 147 3.48 4.86 -15.77
N ARG A 148 4.22 5.36 -16.76
CA ARG A 148 5.53 5.98 -16.51
C ARG A 148 5.42 7.21 -15.64
N VAL A 149 4.44 8.08 -15.92
CA VAL A 149 4.16 9.25 -15.08
C VAL A 149 3.75 8.83 -13.67
N LEU A 150 2.83 7.87 -13.55
CA LEU A 150 2.37 7.36 -12.26
C LEU A 150 3.51 6.79 -11.42
N VAL A 151 4.41 6.01 -12.01
CA VAL A 151 5.56 5.43 -11.28
C VAL A 151 6.59 6.50 -10.91
N THR A 152 6.86 7.48 -11.78
CA THR A 152 7.67 8.65 -11.40
C THR A 152 7.04 9.39 -10.22
N LEU A 153 5.71 9.54 -10.21
CA LEU A 153 4.98 10.15 -9.10
C LEU A 153 4.99 9.29 -7.82
N PHE A 154 5.03 7.95 -7.92
CA PHE A 154 5.25 7.10 -6.74
C PHE A 154 6.54 7.48 -6.03
N TYR A 155 7.64 7.65 -6.78
CA TYR A 155 8.91 8.09 -6.21
C TYR A 155 8.83 9.51 -5.68
N PHE A 156 8.33 10.46 -6.48
CA PHE A 156 8.24 11.86 -6.05
C PHE A 156 7.49 12.02 -4.73
N TRP A 157 6.33 11.39 -4.59
CA TRP A 157 5.55 11.45 -3.35
C TRP A 157 6.19 10.64 -2.22
N ALA A 158 6.83 9.51 -2.52
CA ALA A 158 7.62 8.78 -1.52
C ALA A 158 8.81 9.60 -0.99
N GLY A 159 9.45 10.42 -1.82
CA GLY A 159 10.52 11.33 -1.44
C GLY A 159 10.01 12.52 -0.64
N SER A 160 8.82 13.01 -0.97
CA SER A 160 8.16 14.10 -0.24
C SER A 160 7.83 13.70 1.20
N LEU A 161 7.44 12.43 1.43
CA LEU A 161 7.20 11.91 2.77
C LEU A 161 8.47 11.87 3.64
N LYS A 162 9.65 11.77 2.99
CA LYS A 162 10.96 11.65 3.63
C LYS A 162 11.62 13.00 3.94
N LEU A 163 10.96 14.12 3.60
CA LEU A 163 11.38 15.47 3.97
C LEU A 163 11.07 15.74 5.45
N ASN A 164 11.65 14.96 6.34
CA ASN A 164 11.50 15.09 7.78
C ASN A 164 12.76 14.57 8.50
N TRP A 165 12.96 15.01 9.74
CA TRP A 165 14.17 14.68 10.49
C TRP A 165 14.27 13.21 10.89
N GLU A 166 13.14 12.54 11.16
CA GLU A 166 13.09 11.11 11.50
C GLU A 166 13.67 10.26 10.35
N TRP A 167 13.38 10.60 9.08
CA TRP A 167 14.02 9.94 7.93
C TRP A 167 15.47 10.38 7.74
N ILE A 168 15.75 11.69 7.74
CA ILE A 168 17.08 12.24 7.43
C ILE A 168 18.14 11.73 8.42
N SER A 169 17.80 11.65 9.71
CA SER A 169 18.66 11.10 10.75
C SER A 169 18.87 9.57 10.65
N GLY A 170 18.05 8.88 9.86
CA GLY A 170 18.01 7.42 9.78
C GLY A 170 17.16 6.73 10.86
N ALA A 171 16.57 7.48 11.80
CA ALA A 171 15.74 6.92 12.88
C ALA A 171 14.50 6.16 12.36
N GLY A 172 13.97 6.57 11.20
CA GLY A 172 12.85 5.91 10.52
C GLY A 172 13.17 4.55 9.89
N LEU A 173 14.45 4.14 9.81
CA LEU A 173 14.83 2.85 9.23
C LEU A 173 14.43 1.69 10.15
N TYR A 174 13.85 0.63 9.55
CA TYR A 174 13.42 -0.55 10.32
C TYR A 174 14.59 -1.44 10.73
N ARG A 175 15.69 -1.39 9.97
CA ARG A 175 16.88 -2.22 10.16
C ARG A 175 18.13 -1.40 9.79
N PRO A 176 19.30 -1.75 10.34
CA PRO A 176 20.57 -1.17 9.90
C PRO A 176 20.78 -1.35 8.40
N MET A 177 21.42 -0.36 7.75
CA MET A 177 21.66 -0.34 6.31
C MET A 177 23.13 -0.63 6.03
N TRP A 178 23.50 -1.91 5.86
CA TRP A 178 24.87 -2.25 5.49
C TRP A 178 25.19 -1.81 4.05
N PRO A 179 26.37 -1.23 3.75
CA PRO A 179 27.55 -1.06 4.60
C PRO A 179 27.64 0.28 5.34
N PHE A 180 26.56 1.07 5.39
CA PHE A 180 26.55 2.42 5.95
C PHE A 180 26.34 2.40 7.48
N SER A 181 27.02 3.32 8.18
CA SER A 181 26.85 3.56 9.62
C SER A 181 27.05 5.05 9.94
N GLY A 182 26.53 5.50 11.08
CA GLY A 182 26.66 6.89 11.55
C GLY A 182 26.28 7.92 10.49
N VAL A 183 27.19 8.85 10.19
CA VAL A 183 27.01 9.89 9.16
C VAL A 183 26.75 9.31 7.77
N GLY A 184 27.27 8.10 7.46
CA GLY A 184 27.00 7.42 6.20
C GLY A 184 25.53 7.08 6.00
N VAL A 185 24.80 6.75 7.08
CA VAL A 185 23.35 6.51 7.02
C VAL A 185 22.60 7.80 6.69
N VAL A 186 22.98 8.92 7.31
CA VAL A 186 22.39 10.24 7.03
C VAL A 186 22.60 10.61 5.56
N ALA A 187 23.83 10.45 5.05
CA ALA A 187 24.13 10.71 3.65
C ALA A 187 23.31 9.82 2.69
N ALA A 188 23.17 8.53 3.01
CA ALA A 188 22.33 7.62 2.24
C ALA A 188 20.84 8.03 2.27
N CYS A 189 20.30 8.40 3.43
CA CYS A 189 18.92 8.87 3.56
C CYS A 189 18.67 10.17 2.78
N VAL A 190 19.60 11.13 2.81
CA VAL A 190 19.54 12.36 2.00
C VAL A 190 19.63 12.03 0.50
N TYR A 191 20.52 11.13 0.11
CA TYR A 191 20.62 10.68 -1.27
C TYR A 191 19.30 10.07 -1.78
N VAL A 192 18.60 9.27 -0.97
CA VAL A 192 17.28 8.73 -1.35
C VAL A 192 16.28 9.84 -1.63
N ILE A 193 16.29 10.93 -0.85
CA ILE A 193 15.43 12.10 -1.12
C ILE A 193 15.77 12.72 -2.48
N VAL A 194 17.05 12.94 -2.78
CA VAL A 194 17.49 13.49 -4.07
C VAL A 194 17.14 12.55 -5.24
N LEU A 195 17.31 11.25 -5.04
CA LEU A 195 16.95 10.22 -6.02
C LEU A 195 15.45 10.27 -6.33
N GLU A 196 14.61 10.31 -5.30
CA GLU A 196 13.16 10.23 -5.43
C GLU A 196 12.52 11.56 -5.90
N LEU A 197 13.04 12.72 -5.48
CA LEU A 197 12.50 14.03 -5.85
C LEU A 197 13.08 14.59 -7.15
N GLY A 198 14.35 14.34 -7.43
CA GLY A 198 15.08 14.87 -8.58
C GLY A 198 15.31 13.83 -9.67
N VAL A 199 16.05 12.77 -9.35
CA VAL A 199 16.50 11.78 -10.35
C VAL A 199 15.32 10.98 -10.94
N ALA A 200 14.22 10.81 -10.21
CA ALA A 200 12.99 10.17 -10.69
C ALA A 200 12.47 10.75 -12.02
N TRP A 201 12.63 12.06 -12.24
CA TRP A 201 12.25 12.72 -13.50
C TRP A 201 13.15 12.32 -14.68
N GLY A 202 14.38 11.91 -14.40
CA GLY A 202 15.30 11.33 -15.38
C GLY A 202 14.76 10.06 -16.04
N LEU A 203 13.85 9.32 -15.37
CA LEU A 203 13.15 8.17 -15.96
C LEU A 203 12.23 8.54 -17.14
N LEU A 204 11.84 9.82 -17.25
CA LEU A 204 11.03 10.36 -18.35
C LEU A 204 11.88 11.10 -19.39
N ALA A 205 13.21 11.10 -19.24
CA ALA A 205 14.11 11.86 -20.09
C ALA A 205 14.28 11.21 -21.48
N LYS A 206 14.22 12.04 -22.52
CA LYS A 206 14.50 11.64 -23.91
C LYS A 206 15.95 11.18 -24.11
N ARG A 207 16.90 11.84 -23.43
CA ARG A 207 18.34 11.58 -23.58
C ARG A 207 18.67 10.23 -22.96
N ALA A 208 19.17 9.30 -23.77
CA ALA A 208 19.36 7.91 -23.37
C ALA A 208 20.27 7.75 -22.14
N TRP A 209 21.37 8.51 -22.07
CA TRP A 209 22.29 8.42 -20.94
C TRP A 209 21.66 8.90 -19.63
N ILE A 210 20.82 9.94 -19.65
CA ILE A 210 20.10 10.42 -18.46
C ILE A 210 19.13 9.34 -17.98
N PHE A 211 18.35 8.78 -18.91
CA PHE A 211 17.41 7.70 -18.64
C PHE A 211 18.11 6.49 -18.01
N TRP A 212 19.16 5.97 -18.65
CA TRP A 212 19.84 4.77 -18.17
C TRP A 212 20.58 5.00 -16.86
N ALA A 213 21.16 6.18 -16.64
CA ALA A 213 21.77 6.53 -15.36
C ALA A 213 20.72 6.57 -14.23
N ALA A 214 19.57 7.25 -14.45
CA ALA A 214 18.48 7.27 -13.48
C ALA A 214 17.94 5.86 -13.21
N PHE A 215 17.66 5.10 -14.27
CA PHE A 215 17.15 3.73 -14.16
C PHE A 215 18.11 2.82 -13.39
N ALA A 216 19.42 2.88 -13.67
CA ALA A 216 20.44 2.13 -12.95
C ALA A 216 20.48 2.50 -11.46
N GLN A 217 20.35 3.79 -11.11
CA GLN A 217 20.27 4.22 -9.71
C GLN A 217 19.05 3.65 -9.00
N PHE A 218 17.88 3.60 -9.64
CA PHE A 218 16.69 2.95 -9.06
C PHE A 218 16.86 1.44 -8.92
N LEU A 219 17.49 0.76 -9.88
CA LEU A 219 17.78 -0.67 -9.75
C LEU A 219 18.69 -0.93 -8.54
N LEU A 220 19.76 -0.15 -8.39
CA LEU A 220 20.68 -0.26 -7.26
C LEU A 220 19.98 0.05 -5.93
N PHE A 221 19.18 1.12 -5.88
CA PHE A 221 18.38 1.48 -4.71
C PHE A 221 17.49 0.32 -4.27
N HIS A 222 16.74 -0.29 -5.19
CA HIS A 222 15.85 -1.41 -4.84
C HIS A 222 16.63 -2.64 -4.40
N ALA A 223 17.74 -2.96 -5.06
CA ALA A 223 18.61 -4.07 -4.67
C ALA A 223 19.14 -3.88 -3.23
N LEU A 224 19.62 -2.68 -2.89
CA LEU A 224 20.11 -2.36 -1.55
C LEU A 224 18.97 -2.31 -0.51
N SER A 225 17.80 -1.81 -0.89
CA SER A 225 16.65 -1.69 0.01
C SER A 225 16.16 -3.04 0.55
N TRP A 226 16.44 -4.14 -0.15
CA TRP A 226 16.06 -5.51 0.24
C TRP A 226 16.39 -5.82 1.70
N GLN A 227 17.56 -5.41 2.18
CA GLN A 227 18.00 -5.67 3.55
C GLN A 227 17.14 -4.94 4.59
N VAL A 228 16.67 -3.73 4.24
CA VAL A 228 15.89 -2.85 5.11
C VAL A 228 14.42 -3.26 5.12
N VAL A 229 13.86 -3.55 3.94
CA VAL A 229 12.40 -3.66 3.74
C VAL A 229 11.92 -5.05 3.35
N GLY A 230 12.83 -6.01 3.19
CA GLY A 230 12.55 -7.38 2.76
C GLY A 230 12.32 -7.50 1.26
N PHE A 231 12.09 -8.75 0.80
CA PHE A 231 12.03 -9.10 -0.61
C PHE A 231 10.83 -8.51 -1.37
N PHE A 232 9.71 -8.30 -0.67
CA PHE A 232 8.44 -8.01 -1.33
C PHE A 232 8.46 -6.68 -2.07
N TYR A 233 9.03 -5.63 -1.46
CA TYR A 233 9.08 -4.31 -2.07
C TYR A 233 9.99 -4.24 -3.31
N PRO A 234 11.26 -4.68 -3.29
CA PRO A 234 12.12 -4.65 -4.47
C PRO A 234 11.54 -5.43 -5.66
N LEU A 235 11.03 -6.65 -5.43
CA LEU A 235 10.46 -7.46 -6.51
C LEU A 235 9.21 -6.81 -7.11
N LEU A 236 8.37 -6.20 -6.27
CA LEU A 236 7.22 -5.43 -6.74
C LEU A 236 7.67 -4.22 -7.57
N MET A 237 8.65 -3.47 -7.07
CA MET A 237 9.14 -2.29 -7.76
C MET A 237 9.86 -2.62 -9.07
N PHE A 238 10.58 -3.74 -9.16
CA PHE A 238 11.18 -4.20 -10.43
C PHE A 238 10.12 -4.49 -11.49
N ALA A 239 9.02 -5.16 -11.13
CA ALA A 239 7.96 -5.45 -12.10
C ALA A 239 7.24 -4.15 -12.55
N ILE A 240 6.99 -3.22 -11.63
CA ILE A 240 6.41 -1.90 -11.95
C ILE A 240 7.37 -1.06 -12.79
N LEU A 241 8.67 -1.06 -12.46
CA LEU A 241 9.71 -0.34 -13.20
C LEU A 241 9.93 -0.89 -14.61
N ALA A 242 9.56 -2.14 -14.89
CA ALA A 242 9.75 -2.76 -16.19
C ALA A 242 9.10 -1.95 -17.34
N ILE A 243 8.07 -1.13 -17.06
CA ILE A 243 7.47 -0.25 -18.07
C ILE A 243 8.49 0.70 -18.70
N PHE A 244 9.51 1.15 -17.96
CA PHE A 244 10.51 2.09 -18.45
C PHE A 244 11.41 1.49 -19.54
N PRO A 245 12.17 0.40 -19.30
CA PRO A 245 12.99 -0.22 -20.33
C PRO A 245 12.12 -0.80 -21.45
N LEU A 246 10.95 -1.38 -21.16
CA LEU A 246 10.01 -1.81 -22.20
C LEU A 246 9.60 -0.64 -23.09
N SER A 247 9.31 0.52 -22.50
CA SER A 247 8.92 1.72 -23.24
C SER A 247 10.05 2.30 -24.10
N ARG A 248 11.30 1.98 -23.79
CA ARG A 248 12.45 2.50 -24.50
C ARG A 248 12.96 1.53 -25.58
N LEU A 249 12.91 0.24 -25.30
CA LEU A 249 13.51 -0.81 -26.12
C LEU A 249 12.53 -1.42 -27.13
N VAL A 250 11.23 -1.46 -26.80
CA VAL A 250 10.21 -2.14 -27.62
C VAL A 250 9.42 -1.11 -28.44
N ALA A 251 9.16 -1.40 -29.71
CA ALA A 251 8.37 -0.51 -30.58
C ALA A 251 6.89 -0.44 -30.14
N PRO A 252 6.16 0.67 -30.41
CA PRO A 252 6.65 1.91 -31.00
C PRO A 252 7.56 2.68 -30.04
N ARG A 253 8.64 3.26 -30.57
CA ARG A 253 9.58 4.05 -29.76
C ARG A 253 8.95 5.39 -29.39
N GLU A 254 9.49 6.00 -28.34
CA GLU A 254 9.01 7.27 -27.81
C GLU A 254 8.88 8.37 -28.88
N PRO A 255 7.90 9.28 -28.73
CA PRO A 255 7.80 10.44 -29.60
C PRO A 255 9.09 11.26 -29.56
N PRO A 256 9.45 11.93 -30.67
CA PRO A 256 10.73 12.61 -30.81
C PRO A 256 10.94 13.73 -29.79
N ASP A 257 9.88 14.34 -29.23
CA ASP A 257 10.02 15.38 -28.20
C ASP A 257 10.32 14.81 -26.80
N GLY A 258 9.98 13.55 -26.53
CA GLY A 258 10.05 12.93 -25.20
C GLY A 258 8.85 13.26 -24.29
N LEU A 259 8.51 12.35 -23.38
CA LEU A 259 7.30 12.46 -22.55
C LEU A 259 7.35 13.66 -21.58
N LEU A 260 8.50 13.96 -20.99
CA LEU A 260 8.64 15.11 -20.09
C LEU A 260 8.32 16.45 -20.78
N VAL A 261 8.77 16.62 -22.03
CA VAL A 261 8.50 17.82 -22.82
C VAL A 261 7.02 17.90 -23.21
N LEU A 262 6.41 16.77 -23.57
CA LEU A 262 4.97 16.72 -23.87
C LEU A 262 4.13 17.10 -22.65
N LEU A 263 4.50 16.64 -21.46
CA LEU A 263 3.84 17.00 -20.21
C LEU A 263 3.91 18.50 -19.96
N TRP A 264 5.13 19.06 -20.03
CA TRP A 264 5.38 20.49 -19.81
C TRP A 264 4.63 21.39 -20.80
N ARG A 265 4.55 20.98 -22.07
CA ARG A 265 3.85 21.72 -23.13
C ARG A 265 2.33 21.52 -23.14
N GLY A 266 1.76 20.77 -22.20
CA GLY A 266 0.31 20.49 -22.19
C GLY A 266 -0.17 19.57 -23.32
N ARG A 267 0.75 18.83 -23.96
CA ARG A 267 0.48 18.02 -25.17
C ARG A 267 0.31 16.53 -24.89
N ALA A 268 0.49 16.08 -23.64
CA ALA A 268 0.21 14.69 -23.29
C ALA A 268 -1.29 14.39 -23.34
N ARG A 269 -1.65 13.10 -23.39
CA ARG A 269 -3.06 12.69 -23.41
C ARG A 269 -3.74 13.11 -22.10
N ARG A 270 -4.99 13.63 -22.18
CA ARG A 270 -5.77 14.08 -21.01
C ARG A 270 -5.87 13.03 -19.89
N SER A 271 -5.97 11.75 -20.25
CA SER A 271 -6.02 10.64 -19.28
C SER A 271 -4.75 10.52 -18.44
N VAL A 272 -3.58 10.89 -18.98
CA VAL A 272 -2.29 10.92 -18.25
C VAL A 272 -2.31 12.00 -17.18
N TYR A 273 -2.77 13.21 -17.51
CA TYR A 273 -2.94 14.28 -16.52
C TYR A 273 -4.00 13.90 -15.48
N ALA A 274 -5.12 13.29 -15.89
CA ALA A 274 -6.18 12.89 -14.98
C ALA A 274 -5.70 11.87 -13.93
N ILE A 275 -4.96 10.82 -14.34
CA ILE A 275 -4.43 9.84 -13.39
C ILE A 275 -3.32 10.43 -12.50
N ALA A 276 -2.47 11.30 -13.06
CA ALA A 276 -1.43 12.00 -12.31
C ALA A 276 -2.04 12.93 -11.23
N ALA A 277 -3.06 13.70 -11.60
CA ALA A 277 -3.79 14.58 -10.69
C ALA A 277 -4.53 13.78 -9.63
N LEU A 278 -5.29 12.76 -10.01
CA LEU A 278 -6.00 11.88 -9.06
C LEU A 278 -5.03 11.28 -8.04
N PHE A 279 -3.95 10.67 -8.51
CA PHE A 279 -2.94 10.08 -7.63
C PHE A 279 -2.36 11.11 -6.67
N SER A 280 -1.97 12.29 -7.18
CA SER A 280 -1.37 13.36 -6.37
C SER A 280 -2.34 13.96 -5.36
N MET A 281 -3.60 14.18 -5.74
CA MET A 281 -4.65 14.65 -4.81
C MET A 281 -4.86 13.68 -3.65
N LEU A 282 -4.82 12.37 -3.93
CA LEU A 282 -4.95 11.36 -2.88
C LEU A 282 -3.77 11.40 -1.88
N GLN A 283 -2.57 11.78 -2.32
CA GLN A 283 -1.43 11.96 -1.41
C GLN A 283 -1.59 13.16 -0.47
N LEU A 284 -2.46 14.11 -0.82
CA LEU A 284 -2.76 15.28 -0.02
C LEU A 284 -3.85 15.06 1.02
N VAL A 285 -4.66 13.99 0.88
CA VAL A 285 -5.78 13.70 1.81
C VAL A 285 -5.36 13.65 3.28
N PRO A 286 -4.23 13.02 3.69
CA PRO A 286 -3.82 13.01 5.10
C PRO A 286 -3.57 14.40 5.70
N TYR A 287 -3.29 15.42 4.89
CA TYR A 287 -3.08 16.80 5.38
C TYR A 287 -4.41 17.52 5.69
N GLY A 288 -5.55 16.94 5.30
CA GLY A 288 -6.87 17.45 5.68
C GLY A 288 -7.33 17.00 7.06
N PHE A 289 -6.60 16.10 7.72
CA PHE A 289 -6.91 15.62 9.06
C PHE A 289 -6.04 16.36 10.10
N PRO A 290 -6.59 16.70 11.28
CA PRO A 290 -5.84 17.37 12.33
C PRO A 290 -4.80 16.46 13.00
N GLY A 291 -3.86 17.07 13.72
CA GLY A 291 -2.85 16.38 14.53
C GLY A 291 -1.68 15.79 13.75
N ASP A 292 -0.87 14.98 14.42
CA ASP A 292 0.26 14.29 13.80
C ASP A 292 -0.23 13.08 12.98
N ARG A 293 -0.38 13.27 11.67
CA ARG A 293 -0.71 12.22 10.68
C ARG A 293 0.09 10.92 10.82
N THR A 294 1.31 11.01 11.36
CA THR A 294 2.15 9.84 11.57
C THR A 294 1.67 8.98 12.74
N LEU A 295 1.08 9.59 13.75
CA LEU A 295 0.58 8.91 14.96
C LEU A 295 -0.92 8.65 14.89
N THR A 296 -1.72 9.60 14.39
CA THR A 296 -3.19 9.48 14.29
C THR A 296 -3.62 8.46 13.23
N GLY A 297 -2.83 8.34 12.16
CA GLY A 297 -3.07 7.39 11.08
C GLY A 297 -4.33 7.67 10.25
N GLU A 298 -4.97 8.82 10.42
CA GLU A 298 -6.14 9.23 9.63
C GLU A 298 -5.76 9.63 8.21
N GLY A 299 -6.67 9.45 7.25
CA GLY A 299 -6.44 9.70 5.81
C GLY A 299 -5.42 8.77 5.13
N ARG A 300 -4.73 7.93 5.91
CA ARG A 300 -3.61 7.08 5.51
C ARG A 300 -4.04 5.91 4.60
N LEU A 301 -5.34 5.64 4.53
CA LEU A 301 -5.97 4.73 3.56
C LEU A 301 -5.79 5.19 2.11
N TYR A 302 -5.75 6.50 1.89
CA TYR A 302 -5.78 7.11 0.55
C TYR A 302 -4.40 7.38 -0.02
N ALA A 303 -3.37 7.44 0.82
CA ALA A 303 -2.04 7.89 0.46
C ALA A 303 -0.95 6.82 0.71
N LEU A 304 0.18 7.02 0.03
CA LEU A 304 1.43 6.41 0.42
C LEU A 304 1.77 6.84 1.85
N HIS A 305 2.19 5.89 2.67
CA HIS A 305 2.65 6.09 4.04
C HIS A 305 3.93 5.27 4.26
N MET A 306 4.92 5.53 3.41
CA MET A 306 6.14 4.73 3.32
C MET A 306 7.28 5.45 4.04
N PHE A 307 7.71 4.92 5.18
CA PHE A 307 8.83 5.43 5.98
C PHE A 307 8.73 6.92 6.33
N ASP A 308 7.52 7.39 6.65
CA ASP A 308 7.32 8.71 7.24
C ASP A 308 7.91 8.78 8.65
N ALA A 309 7.71 7.72 9.46
CA ALA A 309 8.42 7.48 10.71
C ALA A 309 8.41 6.02 11.13
N ARG A 310 9.18 5.71 12.19
CA ARG A 310 9.06 4.46 12.94
C ARG A 310 8.33 4.75 14.26
N PRO A 311 6.99 4.57 14.33
CA PRO A 311 6.28 4.81 15.57
C PRO A 311 6.59 3.72 16.61
N THR A 312 6.64 4.14 17.86
CA THR A 312 6.62 3.25 19.03
C THR A 312 5.34 3.53 19.81
N CYS A 313 4.72 2.49 20.38
CA CYS A 313 3.41 2.60 21.02
C CYS A 313 3.21 1.57 22.12
N ALA A 314 2.33 1.95 23.05
CA ALA A 314 1.73 1.10 24.08
C ALA A 314 0.22 1.35 24.08
N GLY A 315 -0.58 0.29 24.01
CA GLY A 315 -2.03 0.41 24.03
C GLY A 315 -2.68 -0.76 24.74
N TRP A 316 -3.64 -0.45 25.59
CA TRP A 316 -4.28 -1.36 26.52
C TRP A 316 -5.76 -1.00 26.68
N ALA A 317 -6.53 -1.96 27.20
CA ALA A 317 -7.88 -1.73 27.69
C ALA A 317 -7.92 -1.95 29.20
N GLU A 318 -8.65 -1.10 29.91
CA GLU A 318 -9.00 -1.28 31.31
C GLU A 318 -10.42 -1.81 31.39
N LEU A 319 -10.56 -3.10 31.75
CA LEU A 319 -11.83 -3.80 31.82
C LEU A 319 -12.45 -3.60 33.20
N ARG A 320 -13.62 -2.97 33.26
CA ARG A 320 -14.35 -2.69 34.50
C ARG A 320 -15.30 -3.84 34.81
N HIS A 321 -15.18 -4.45 35.98
CA HIS A 321 -15.97 -5.60 36.40
C HIS A 321 -17.16 -5.19 37.27
N ALA A 322 -18.11 -6.12 37.45
CA ALA A 322 -19.31 -5.85 38.24
C ALA A 322 -19.07 -5.65 39.73
N ASP A 323 -17.95 -6.17 40.24
CA ASP A 323 -17.49 -6.01 41.62
C ASP A 323 -16.75 -4.67 41.85
N GLY A 324 -16.65 -3.82 40.83
CA GLY A 324 -15.92 -2.55 40.88
C GLY A 324 -14.42 -2.67 40.64
N THR A 325 -13.88 -3.89 40.46
CA THR A 325 -12.46 -4.08 40.14
C THR A 325 -12.18 -3.74 38.67
N THR A 326 -10.92 -3.42 38.37
CA THR A 326 -10.48 -3.14 37.00
C THR A 326 -9.30 -4.05 36.65
N THR A 327 -9.35 -4.71 35.49
CA THR A 327 -8.22 -5.49 34.98
C THR A 327 -7.66 -4.90 33.70
N ARG A 328 -6.33 -4.83 33.60
CA ARG A 328 -5.66 -4.31 32.41
C ARG A 328 -5.40 -5.43 31.41
N ARG A 329 -5.73 -5.19 30.15
CA ARG A 329 -5.46 -6.09 29.02
C ARG A 329 -4.64 -5.38 27.94
N GLU A 330 -3.45 -5.90 27.66
CA GLU A 330 -2.62 -5.40 26.57
C GLU A 330 -3.22 -5.72 25.20
N LEU A 331 -3.29 -4.70 24.34
CA LEU A 331 -3.90 -4.80 23.01
C LEU A 331 -2.88 -4.80 21.87
N LYS A 332 -1.59 -4.68 22.17
CA LYS A 332 -0.56 -4.72 21.12
C LYS A 332 -0.48 -6.09 20.46
N LEU A 333 -0.55 -6.12 19.13
CA LEU A 333 -0.29 -7.32 18.32
C LEU A 333 1.17 -7.34 17.84
N ARG A 334 1.69 -8.53 17.58
CA ARG A 334 2.98 -8.71 16.89
C ARG A 334 2.77 -8.48 15.38
N LEU A 335 2.71 -7.22 14.97
CA LEU A 335 2.53 -6.80 13.58
C LEU A 335 3.79 -6.15 13.04
N ASP A 336 3.86 -6.02 11.72
CA ASP A 336 4.85 -5.18 11.05
C ASP A 336 4.80 -3.74 11.59
N THR A 337 5.99 -3.15 11.69
CA THR A 337 6.24 -1.81 12.26
C THR A 337 5.28 -0.73 11.77
N ARG A 338 4.80 -0.84 10.52
CA ARG A 338 3.99 0.17 9.85
C ARG A 338 2.56 0.29 10.38
N ILE A 339 1.94 -0.82 10.77
CA ILE A 339 0.56 -0.87 11.27
C ILE A 339 0.47 -1.19 12.76
N ALA A 340 1.60 -1.55 13.38
CA ALA A 340 1.65 -1.95 14.79
C ALA A 340 1.11 -0.88 15.76
N CYS A 341 1.24 0.40 15.40
CA CYS A 341 0.80 1.53 16.22
C CYS A 341 -0.41 2.27 15.63
N ASP A 342 -1.09 1.69 14.64
CA ASP A 342 -2.21 2.33 13.98
C ASP A 342 -3.46 2.29 14.89
N PRO A 343 -4.08 3.44 15.23
CA PRO A 343 -5.23 3.51 16.14
C PRO A 343 -6.38 2.56 15.77
N ILE A 344 -6.59 2.33 14.47
CA ILE A 344 -7.62 1.42 13.98
C ILE A 344 -7.43 -0.03 14.46
N VAL A 345 -6.19 -0.49 14.66
CA VAL A 345 -5.91 -1.83 15.16
C VAL A 345 -6.43 -1.95 16.58
N TYR A 346 -6.07 -1.00 17.45
CA TYR A 346 -6.50 -0.96 18.85
C TYR A 346 -8.01 -0.80 18.98
N PHE A 347 -8.61 0.05 18.15
CA PHE A 347 -10.06 0.23 18.05
C PHE A 347 -10.78 -1.08 17.71
N ASN A 348 -10.31 -1.82 16.69
CA ASN A 348 -10.90 -3.10 16.31
C ASN A 348 -10.78 -4.15 17.43
N ARG A 349 -9.63 -4.20 18.12
CA ARG A 349 -9.45 -5.15 19.23
C ARG A 349 -10.37 -4.84 20.40
N ALA A 350 -10.51 -3.57 20.77
CA ALA A 350 -11.48 -3.14 21.79
C ALA A 350 -12.91 -3.52 21.39
N ARG A 351 -13.30 -3.28 20.12
CA ARG A 351 -14.62 -3.67 19.59
C ARG A 351 -14.83 -5.18 19.64
N ASN A 352 -13.80 -5.99 19.37
CA ASN A 352 -13.89 -7.44 19.50
C ASN A 352 -14.08 -7.90 20.94
N LEU A 353 -13.49 -7.21 21.92
CA LEU A 353 -13.74 -7.49 23.34
C LEU A 353 -15.20 -7.18 23.71
N CYS A 354 -15.74 -6.05 23.26
CA CYS A 354 -17.16 -5.73 23.46
C CYS A 354 -18.07 -6.81 22.84
N ARG A 355 -17.79 -7.25 21.61
CA ARG A 355 -18.55 -8.35 20.97
C ARG A 355 -18.46 -9.66 21.75
N GLN A 356 -17.28 -10.01 22.26
CA GLN A 356 -17.11 -11.21 23.09
C GLN A 356 -17.90 -11.12 24.40
N ARG A 357 -17.94 -9.93 25.03
CA ARG A 357 -18.76 -9.66 26.21
C ARG A 357 -20.24 -9.82 25.89
N ASP A 358 -20.71 -9.22 24.81
CA ASP A 358 -22.12 -9.27 24.40
C ASP A 358 -22.57 -10.70 24.05
N ALA A 359 -21.63 -11.54 23.60
CA ALA A 359 -21.83 -12.97 23.38
C ALA A 359 -21.68 -13.85 24.65
N GLY A 360 -21.40 -13.25 25.82
CA GLY A 360 -21.22 -13.97 27.08
C GLY A 360 -19.91 -14.77 27.20
N LEU A 361 -18.93 -14.51 26.32
CA LEU A 361 -17.65 -15.24 26.30
C LEU A 361 -16.60 -14.68 27.28
N VAL A 362 -16.75 -13.43 27.68
CA VAL A 362 -15.88 -12.75 28.65
C VAL A 362 -16.73 -11.90 29.58
N ALA A 363 -16.36 -11.82 30.86
CA ALA A 363 -17.07 -11.04 31.86
C ALA A 363 -16.34 -9.72 32.11
N PHE A 364 -17.00 -8.61 31.75
CA PHE A 364 -16.72 -7.24 32.19
C PHE A 364 -17.96 -6.39 31.86
N GLN A 365 -18.19 -5.28 32.57
CA GLN A 365 -19.31 -4.37 32.30
C GLN A 365 -19.00 -3.45 31.11
N ASP A 366 -17.83 -2.83 31.11
CA ASP A 366 -17.40 -1.90 30.07
C ASP A 366 -15.86 -1.80 30.05
N LEU A 367 -15.28 -1.12 29.05
CA LEU A 367 -13.84 -0.91 28.98
C LEU A 367 -13.46 0.53 28.66
N ASP A 368 -12.32 0.95 29.19
CA ASP A 368 -11.65 2.19 28.81
C ASP A 368 -10.48 1.85 27.88
N LEU A 369 -10.37 2.53 26.74
CA LEU A 369 -9.36 2.27 25.70
C LEU A 369 -8.28 3.35 25.72
N PHE A 370 -7.03 2.91 25.81
CA PHE A 370 -5.86 3.78 25.80
C PHE A 370 -4.87 3.39 24.72
N LEU A 371 -4.33 4.40 24.04
CA LEU A 371 -3.19 4.26 23.13
C LEU A 371 -2.28 5.46 23.32
N THR A 372 -1.01 5.19 23.57
CA THR A 372 0.06 6.18 23.54
C THR A 372 1.03 5.81 22.44
N ALA A 373 1.53 6.82 21.72
CA ALA A 373 2.52 6.63 20.67
C ALA A 373 3.47 7.82 20.55
N ARG A 374 4.65 7.57 19.99
CA ARG A 374 5.63 8.60 19.61
C ARG A 374 6.44 8.16 18.40
N ARG A 375 7.08 9.11 17.71
CA ARG A 375 8.10 8.78 16.70
C ARG A 375 9.37 8.32 17.39
N THR A 376 10.26 7.63 16.68
CA THR A 376 11.50 7.16 17.32
C THR A 376 12.37 8.32 17.78
N SER A 377 12.37 9.42 17.03
CA SER A 377 13.07 10.68 17.35
C SER A 377 12.49 11.48 18.52
N ASP A 378 11.23 11.24 18.89
CA ASP A 378 10.56 12.05 19.91
C ASP A 378 10.93 11.50 21.31
N GLU A 379 11.13 12.36 22.31
CA GLU A 379 11.49 11.93 23.67
C GLU A 379 10.27 11.38 24.43
N GLU A 380 9.11 12.03 24.28
CA GLU A 380 7.91 11.75 25.06
C GLU A 380 6.83 11.00 24.29
N MET A 381 6.05 10.19 25.02
CA MET A 381 4.87 9.49 24.49
C MET A 381 3.67 10.43 24.47
N LYS A 382 2.99 10.54 23.33
CA LYS A 382 1.74 11.29 23.21
C LYS A 382 0.54 10.37 23.37
N ARG A 383 -0.55 10.88 23.95
CA ARG A 383 -1.82 10.14 24.02
C ARG A 383 -2.52 10.27 22.67
N VAL A 384 -2.82 9.14 22.04
CA VAL A 384 -3.54 9.08 20.76
C VAL A 384 -4.98 8.63 20.97
N ILE A 385 -5.24 7.77 21.95
CA ILE A 385 -6.59 7.38 22.36
C ILE A 385 -6.66 7.42 23.89
N ALA A 386 -7.74 8.02 24.42
CA ALA A 386 -8.10 7.96 25.84
C ALA A 386 -9.64 8.01 25.95
N THR A 387 -10.27 6.91 25.58
CA THR A 387 -11.73 6.81 25.49
C THR A 387 -12.27 6.02 26.66
N THR A 388 -13.05 6.66 27.53
CA THR A 388 -13.75 5.98 28.61
C THR A 388 -15.11 5.43 28.16
N GLY A 389 -15.52 4.31 28.73
CA GLY A 389 -16.79 3.65 28.45
C GLY A 389 -16.98 3.26 26.98
N PHE A 390 -15.93 2.73 26.36
CA PHE A 390 -15.84 2.48 24.92
C PHE A 390 -17.00 1.62 24.40
N CYS A 391 -17.38 0.54 25.10
CA CYS A 391 -18.45 -0.34 24.62
C CYS A 391 -19.82 0.34 24.72
N ALA A 392 -20.05 1.18 25.74
CA ALA A 392 -21.30 1.91 25.90
C ALA A 392 -21.44 3.08 24.91
N ARG A 393 -20.33 3.74 24.55
CA ARG A 393 -20.31 4.87 23.61
C ARG A 393 -20.71 4.47 22.18
N GLY A 394 -20.34 3.26 21.74
CA GLY A 394 -20.65 2.79 20.40
C GLY A 394 -20.01 3.62 19.29
N ASP A 395 -18.83 4.20 19.55
CA ASP A 395 -18.07 4.98 18.58
C ASP A 395 -17.85 4.16 17.28
N ARG A 396 -17.75 4.85 16.14
CA ARG A 396 -17.44 4.26 14.83
C ARG A 396 -16.23 4.96 14.22
N TYR A 397 -15.45 4.23 13.42
CA TYR A 397 -14.39 4.82 12.62
C TYR A 397 -14.99 5.42 11.34
N ASP A 398 -14.83 6.73 11.13
CA ASP A 398 -15.16 7.42 9.88
C ASP A 398 -13.88 7.56 9.03
N PRO A 399 -13.80 6.95 7.84
CA PRO A 399 -12.63 7.10 6.97
C PRO A 399 -12.54 8.45 6.26
N PHE A 400 -13.62 9.24 6.26
CA PHE A 400 -13.71 10.49 5.51
C PHE A 400 -13.61 11.73 6.40
N ARG A 401 -13.72 11.58 7.72
CA ARG A 401 -13.74 12.69 8.68
C ARG A 401 -12.89 12.37 9.90
N HIS A 402 -12.45 13.41 10.59
CA HIS A 402 -11.74 13.27 11.85
C HIS A 402 -12.58 12.52 12.89
N ASN A 403 -11.95 11.55 13.55
CA ASN A 403 -12.55 10.72 14.58
C ASN A 403 -12.27 11.36 15.94
N ALA A 404 -13.31 11.86 16.62
CA ALA A 404 -13.16 12.61 17.89
C ALA A 404 -12.52 11.81 19.05
N TRP A 405 -12.44 10.47 18.94
CA TRP A 405 -11.75 9.61 19.91
C TRP A 405 -10.25 9.46 19.62
N ILE A 406 -9.76 9.98 18.49
CA ILE A 406 -8.34 10.12 18.18
C ILE A 406 -7.91 11.52 18.60
N LEU A 407 -7.05 11.58 19.61
CA LEU A 407 -6.52 12.84 20.13
C LEU A 407 -5.45 13.42 19.20
N THR A 408 -5.44 14.74 19.06
CA THR A 408 -4.59 15.46 18.09
C THR A 408 -3.51 16.32 18.73
N GLU A 409 -3.54 16.46 20.06
CA GLU A 409 -2.62 17.31 20.84
C GLU A 409 -1.35 16.58 21.27
#